data_AF-A0A3B8QK50-F1
#
_entry.id   AF-A0A3B8QK50-F1
#
_cell.length_a   1.000
_cell.length_b   1.000
_cell.length_c   1.000
_cell.angle_alpha   90.00
_cell.angle_beta   90.00
_cell.angle_gamma   90.00
#
_symmetry.space_group_name_H-M   'P 1'
#
loop_
_entity.id
_entity.type
_entity.pdbx_description
1 polymer ?
#
loop_
_entity_poly.entity_id
_entity_poly.type
_entity_poly.pdbx_seq_one_letter_code
_entity_poly.pdbx_strand_id
1 'polypeptide(L)'
;MNITNTTDGSSFDGGEGNDTFNVDDVDTYSVVGGAGDDEFTTAVALKATLFGGSGTDTLTIDGAGALTMDSTFLMNSIEELDLTAVNDVLTLDDESFASNKTMILIGNAAADTLKIVGDNTSGATIDGSGLTIKSGSTVTIQYLGGTKADTITGGVAAETFFHSLGADVIEGGATGTDTFSITDSTLTPTGSTNAATGVVINLGTTAIVGASVTAQTSKFTSGGISVAGGTLGYAYDANVATNSSTVQTLSDIEDIIGGDGVDYIVGSDTDNVINGNAGADYIDGGDGNDTITVDSSAESSSDKMHGGAGEDILSVVGTTTVTTTDASITGIETVTLAGTGDIDVILLGQTENFTINANTGSNEITGGQGDDTIALVVGGSDIVHFGAAATNGYDTITGFDTTEDHLNLDVVMTGVTNLVAITGHAASEGDTDFVDNEAYVYADGATASAGTGTATITDYTNLTQVADFLSDAQRDNTSGTSNDTADGDEAMFVINDLVGDKTYVYHFEEDGVAGDASSATDTISATELKLLAVVTEESGGALVAADIV
;
A
#
# COMPACT_ATOMS: atom_id res chain seq x y z
N MET A 1 26.00 -18.26 38.38
CA MET A 1 27.34 -18.87 38.35
C MET A 1 27.92 -18.65 36.96
N ASN A 2 29.20 -18.26 36.83
CA ASN A 2 29.84 -18.13 35.52
C ASN A 2 30.56 -19.45 35.19
N ILE A 3 30.20 -20.10 34.09
CA ILE A 3 30.86 -21.32 33.62
C ILE A 3 32.01 -20.89 32.72
N THR A 4 33.27 -20.92 33.19
CA THR A 4 34.41 -20.25 32.52
C THR A 4 35.47 -21.19 31.93
N ASN A 5 35.08 -22.25 31.21
CA ASN A 5 35.91 -23.28 30.53
C ASN A 5 35.79 -24.69 31.13
N THR A 6 35.32 -25.63 30.31
CA THR A 6 35.19 -27.03 30.69
C THR A 6 35.51 -27.93 29.48
N THR A 7 36.75 -28.41 29.40
CA THR A 7 37.09 -29.60 28.61
C THR A 7 36.83 -30.85 29.46
N ASP A 8 35.61 -31.39 29.45
CA ASP A 8 35.22 -32.81 29.66
C ASP A 8 33.70 -32.95 29.99
N GLY A 9 32.98 -33.74 29.18
CA GLY A 9 31.51 -33.90 29.20
C GLY A 9 30.88 -34.28 30.54
N SER A 10 30.52 -33.27 31.34
CA SER A 10 29.79 -33.38 32.60
C SER A 10 28.50 -32.55 32.56
N SER A 11 27.59 -32.78 33.50
CA SER A 11 26.33 -32.04 33.66
C SER A 11 26.44 -31.08 34.84
N PHE A 12 25.85 -29.89 34.74
CA PHE A 12 25.64 -28.97 35.87
C PHE A 12 24.18 -29.01 36.31
N ASP A 13 23.93 -28.83 37.61
CA ASP A 13 22.60 -28.89 38.24
C ASP A 13 22.56 -27.82 39.35
N GLY A 14 21.61 -26.87 39.26
CA GLY A 14 21.39 -25.78 40.22
C GLY A 14 20.77 -26.25 41.53
N GLY A 15 19.81 -27.17 41.44
CA GLY A 15 19.15 -27.78 42.59
C GLY A 15 17.81 -27.13 42.92
N GLU A 16 17.59 -26.73 44.17
CA GLU A 16 16.38 -25.99 44.58
C GLU A 16 16.71 -24.50 44.73
N GLY A 17 15.77 -23.63 44.37
CA GLY A 17 15.92 -22.18 44.41
C GLY A 17 15.96 -21.58 43.01
N ASN A 18 16.04 -20.26 42.95
CA ASN A 18 16.16 -19.54 41.68
C ASN A 18 17.65 -19.34 41.38
N ASP A 19 18.17 -20.09 40.43
CA ASP A 19 19.55 -20.08 40.02
C ASP A 19 19.76 -19.27 38.73
N THR A 20 20.96 -18.74 38.55
CA THR A 20 21.34 -18.00 37.34
C THR A 20 22.61 -18.59 36.76
N PHE A 21 22.64 -18.84 35.45
CA PHE A 21 23.75 -19.45 34.72
C PHE A 21 24.17 -18.53 33.58
N ASN A 22 25.43 -18.08 33.56
CA ASN A 22 26.01 -17.60 32.31
C ASN A 22 26.59 -18.81 31.55
N VAL A 23 26.08 -19.03 30.34
CA VAL A 23 26.36 -20.22 29.53
C VAL A 23 27.18 -19.91 28.26
N ASP A 24 27.89 -18.78 28.22
CA ASP A 24 28.65 -18.35 27.03
C ASP A 24 29.78 -19.31 26.62
N ASP A 25 30.49 -19.90 27.58
CA ASP A 25 31.62 -20.78 27.29
C ASP A 25 31.22 -22.28 27.25
N VAL A 26 29.94 -22.59 27.02
CA VAL A 26 29.41 -23.96 27.10
C VAL A 26 29.37 -24.64 25.73
N ASP A 27 30.30 -25.57 25.50
CA ASP A 27 30.54 -26.13 24.16
C ASP A 27 30.05 -27.60 23.98
N THR A 28 29.40 -28.24 24.97
CA THR A 28 28.76 -29.60 24.90
C THR A 28 28.00 -30.05 26.19
N TYR A 29 27.65 -29.14 27.11
CA TYR A 29 27.17 -29.52 28.45
C TYR A 29 25.64 -29.64 28.51
N SER A 30 25.18 -30.47 29.45
CA SER A 30 23.82 -30.37 30.00
C SER A 30 23.85 -29.40 31.19
N VAL A 31 23.05 -28.34 31.14
CA VAL A 31 22.84 -27.42 32.28
C VAL A 31 21.40 -27.61 32.75
N VAL A 32 21.24 -27.96 34.01
CA VAL A 32 19.95 -28.19 34.65
C VAL A 32 19.74 -27.09 35.69
N GLY A 33 18.62 -26.35 35.60
CA GLY A 33 18.20 -25.37 36.58
C GLY A 33 17.77 -26.07 37.87
N GLY A 34 16.73 -26.88 37.76
CA GLY A 34 16.24 -27.73 38.85
C GLY A 34 14.82 -27.33 39.25
N ALA A 35 14.63 -26.90 40.50
CA ALA A 35 13.34 -26.44 40.99
C ALA A 35 13.41 -25.00 41.47
N GLY A 36 12.61 -24.11 40.89
CA GLY A 36 12.64 -22.68 41.12
C GLY A 36 12.52 -21.96 39.78
N ASP A 37 12.58 -20.63 39.81
CA ASP A 37 12.56 -19.85 38.57
C ASP A 37 14.02 -19.56 38.17
N ASP A 38 14.55 -20.34 37.23
CA ASP A 38 15.96 -20.32 36.85
C ASP A 38 16.21 -19.44 35.61
N GLU A 39 17.40 -18.85 35.50
CA GLU A 39 17.79 -17.96 34.41
C GLU A 39 19.08 -18.43 33.72
N PHE A 40 19.05 -18.60 32.41
CA PHE A 40 20.20 -18.95 31.57
C PHE A 40 20.52 -17.75 30.66
N THR A 41 21.70 -17.15 30.78
CA THR A 41 22.09 -15.96 30.00
C THR A 41 23.17 -16.31 28.99
N THR A 42 23.03 -15.85 27.74
CA THR A 42 24.10 -15.96 26.73
C THR A 42 24.16 -14.84 25.70
N ALA A 43 25.37 -14.49 25.27
CA ALA A 43 25.68 -13.58 24.17
C ALA A 43 26.16 -14.31 22.91
N VAL A 44 26.25 -15.64 22.93
CA VAL A 44 26.86 -16.44 21.86
C VAL A 44 26.01 -17.67 21.51
N ALA A 45 26.34 -18.29 20.38
CA ALA A 45 25.65 -19.48 19.91
C ALA A 45 26.02 -20.67 20.79
N LEU A 46 25.03 -21.30 21.40
CA LEU A 46 25.21 -22.42 22.31
C LEU A 46 25.30 -23.75 21.57
N LYS A 47 26.08 -24.69 22.11
CA LYS A 47 26.09 -26.12 21.74
C LYS A 47 25.60 -27.03 22.88
N ALA A 48 24.85 -26.44 23.80
CA ALA A 48 24.48 -27.04 25.07
C ALA A 48 23.07 -27.62 25.02
N THR A 49 22.75 -28.49 25.98
CA THR A 49 21.36 -28.82 26.32
C THR A 49 20.98 -28.10 27.61
N LEU A 50 19.95 -27.27 27.55
CA LEU A 50 19.37 -26.60 28.71
C LEU A 50 18.14 -27.36 29.20
N PHE A 51 18.02 -27.49 30.51
CA PHE A 51 16.83 -27.99 31.19
C PHE A 51 16.47 -26.97 32.27
N GLY A 52 15.35 -26.25 32.13
CA GLY A 52 14.88 -25.35 33.19
C GLY A 52 14.48 -26.18 34.41
N GLY A 53 13.46 -27.01 34.23
CA GLY A 53 13.04 -27.98 35.24
C GLY A 53 11.63 -27.69 35.69
N SER A 54 11.44 -27.37 36.98
CA SER A 54 10.13 -26.97 37.48
C SER A 54 10.17 -25.53 37.99
N GLY A 55 9.27 -24.70 37.48
CA GLY A 55 9.17 -23.30 37.85
C GLY A 55 8.84 -22.49 36.61
N THR A 56 9.24 -21.23 36.57
CA THR A 56 9.24 -20.42 35.36
C THR A 56 10.67 -20.10 34.97
N ASP A 57 11.19 -20.84 34.00
CA ASP A 57 12.59 -20.78 33.62
C ASP A 57 12.80 -19.90 32.38
N THR A 58 13.86 -19.08 32.40
CA THR A 58 14.13 -18.04 31.39
C THR A 58 15.43 -18.31 30.65
N LEU A 59 15.40 -18.29 29.32
CA LEU A 59 16.60 -18.13 28.48
C LEU A 59 16.70 -16.67 28.05
N THR A 60 17.77 -16.00 28.45
CA THR A 60 18.06 -14.59 28.13
C THR A 60 19.19 -14.51 27.12
N ILE A 61 18.95 -13.86 25.99
CA ILE A 61 20.02 -13.49 25.05
C ILE A 61 20.51 -12.09 25.42
N ASP A 62 21.74 -11.97 25.94
CA ASP A 62 22.32 -10.72 26.45
C ASP A 62 23.33 -10.06 25.47
N GLY A 63 23.42 -10.59 24.25
CA GLY A 63 24.17 -10.03 23.13
C GLY A 63 23.26 -9.31 22.12
N ALA A 64 23.77 -8.24 21.51
CA ALA A 64 23.10 -7.52 20.43
C ALA A 64 23.52 -8.03 19.04
N GLY A 65 22.58 -8.02 18.10
CA GLY A 65 22.77 -8.47 16.72
C GLY A 65 22.29 -9.90 16.48
N ALA A 66 22.19 -10.28 15.20
CA ALA A 66 21.69 -11.59 14.79
C ALA A 66 22.50 -12.73 15.41
N LEU A 67 21.78 -13.72 15.95
CA LEU A 67 22.35 -14.90 16.60
C LEU A 67 21.68 -16.16 16.07
N THR A 68 22.47 -17.14 15.60
CA THR A 68 21.96 -18.46 15.21
C THR A 68 22.53 -19.49 16.17
N MET A 69 21.66 -20.22 16.88
CA MET A 69 22.09 -21.31 17.75
C MET A 69 22.71 -22.44 16.93
N ASP A 70 23.64 -23.18 17.53
CA ASP A 70 24.24 -24.34 16.86
C ASP A 70 23.19 -25.44 16.70
N SER A 71 23.28 -26.22 15.61
CA SER A 71 22.37 -27.36 15.34
C SER A 71 22.35 -28.47 16.41
N THR A 72 23.25 -28.40 17.39
CA THR A 72 23.31 -29.32 18.54
C THR A 72 22.73 -28.73 19.82
N PHE A 73 22.33 -27.46 19.79
CA PHE A 73 21.62 -26.82 20.88
C PHE A 73 20.29 -27.53 21.11
N LEU A 74 19.91 -27.66 22.38
CA LEU A 74 18.61 -28.16 22.77
C LEU A 74 18.17 -27.40 24.02
N MET A 75 16.88 -27.11 24.12
CA MET A 75 16.30 -26.54 25.33
C MET A 75 15.05 -27.33 25.69
N ASN A 76 14.79 -27.48 26.99
CA ASN A 76 13.64 -28.22 27.49
C ASN A 76 13.13 -27.54 28.76
N SER A 77 11.81 -27.43 28.88
CA SER A 77 11.16 -26.79 30.03
C SER A 77 11.72 -25.39 30.28
N ILE A 78 11.79 -24.59 29.21
CA ILE A 78 12.05 -23.15 29.28
C ILE A 78 10.72 -22.46 28.96
N GLU A 79 10.22 -21.67 29.90
CA GLU A 79 8.93 -20.99 29.80
C GLU A 79 9.04 -19.56 29.28
N GLU A 80 10.16 -18.87 29.46
CA GLU A 80 10.39 -17.51 28.96
C GLU A 80 11.64 -17.43 28.07
N LEU A 81 11.56 -16.69 26.97
CA LEU A 81 12.70 -16.32 26.12
C LEU A 81 12.79 -14.81 26.03
N ASP A 82 13.88 -14.27 26.58
CA ASP A 82 14.15 -12.84 26.63
C ASP A 82 15.12 -12.43 25.51
N LEU A 83 14.58 -11.66 24.56
CA LEU A 83 15.27 -11.10 23.39
C LEU A 83 15.54 -9.60 23.55
N THR A 84 15.28 -9.00 24.71
CA THR A 84 15.36 -7.54 24.96
C THR A 84 16.68 -6.89 24.55
N ALA A 85 17.79 -7.64 24.53
CA ALA A 85 19.10 -7.13 24.12
C ALA A 85 19.43 -7.37 22.62
N VAL A 86 18.70 -8.26 21.93
CA VAL A 86 19.06 -8.76 20.60
C VAL A 86 18.95 -7.64 19.56
N ASN A 87 17.82 -6.92 19.50
CA ASN A 87 17.53 -5.90 18.49
C ASN A 87 17.74 -6.38 17.04
N ASP A 88 17.55 -7.69 16.81
CA ASP A 88 17.83 -8.41 15.57
C ASP A 88 17.23 -9.84 15.69
N VAL A 89 17.60 -10.75 14.79
CA VAL A 89 17.06 -12.11 14.72
C VAL A 89 17.83 -13.12 15.58
N LEU A 90 17.14 -13.78 16.53
CA LEU A 90 17.55 -15.07 17.09
C LEU A 90 16.99 -16.20 16.22
N THR A 91 17.86 -17.09 15.73
CA THR A 91 17.47 -18.27 14.96
C THR A 91 17.66 -19.55 15.77
N LEU A 92 16.60 -20.35 15.85
CA LEU A 92 16.58 -21.71 16.40
C LEU A 92 16.20 -22.70 15.28
N ASP A 93 16.70 -23.92 15.34
CA ASP A 93 16.17 -25.02 14.52
C ASP A 93 14.90 -25.62 15.14
N ASP A 94 14.18 -26.43 14.36
CA ASP A 94 12.94 -27.04 14.80
C ASP A 94 13.16 -28.04 15.95
N GLU A 95 14.29 -28.74 15.99
CA GLU A 95 14.64 -29.62 17.12
C GLU A 95 14.89 -28.86 18.42
N SER A 96 15.60 -27.72 18.39
CA SER A 96 15.83 -26.87 19.56
C SER A 96 14.51 -26.34 20.13
N PHE A 97 13.55 -26.07 19.27
CA PHE A 97 12.25 -25.51 19.63
C PHE A 97 11.24 -26.57 20.12
N ALA A 98 11.32 -27.81 19.63
CA ALA A 98 10.28 -28.84 19.74
C ALA A 98 9.71 -29.09 21.15
N SER A 99 10.51 -28.92 22.20
CA SER A 99 10.12 -29.17 23.60
C SER A 99 9.49 -27.97 24.32
N ASN A 100 9.43 -26.77 23.71
CA ASN A 100 9.07 -25.53 24.40
C ASN A 100 7.98 -24.74 23.66
N LYS A 101 6.95 -25.45 23.23
CA LYS A 101 5.85 -24.91 22.42
C LYS A 101 5.02 -23.84 23.12
N THR A 102 5.07 -23.75 24.45
CA THR A 102 4.26 -22.83 25.28
C THR A 102 5.04 -21.65 25.84
N MET A 103 6.16 -21.29 25.19
CA MET A 103 7.07 -20.25 25.65
C MET A 103 6.47 -18.85 25.51
N ILE A 104 6.81 -17.97 26.46
CA ILE A 104 6.50 -16.55 26.45
C ILE A 104 7.71 -15.77 25.93
N LEU A 105 7.50 -14.99 24.87
CA LEU A 105 8.53 -14.16 24.25
C LEU A 105 8.55 -12.75 24.87
N ILE A 106 9.75 -12.25 25.17
CA ILE A 106 9.98 -10.93 25.76
C ILE A 106 10.93 -10.15 24.86
N GLY A 107 10.54 -8.93 24.51
CA GLY A 107 11.34 -8.00 23.71
C GLY A 107 10.85 -6.57 23.85
N ASN A 108 11.64 -5.60 23.37
CA ASN A 108 11.36 -4.17 23.51
C ASN A 108 11.45 -3.39 22.19
N ALA A 109 11.87 -4.04 21.10
CA ALA A 109 11.98 -3.47 19.77
C ALA A 109 11.29 -4.36 18.74
N ALA A 110 10.75 -3.79 17.66
CA ALA A 110 10.18 -4.55 16.56
C ALA A 110 11.22 -5.43 15.83
N ALA A 111 12.50 -5.08 15.96
CA ALA A 111 13.61 -5.86 15.41
C ALA A 111 13.88 -7.15 16.21
N ASP A 112 13.42 -7.27 17.47
CA ASP A 112 13.58 -8.48 18.27
C ASP A 112 12.77 -9.60 17.62
N THR A 113 13.44 -10.52 16.94
CA THR A 113 12.78 -11.56 16.13
C THR A 113 13.17 -12.94 16.62
N LEU A 114 12.19 -13.81 16.84
CA LEU A 114 12.43 -15.25 16.93
C LEU A 114 12.19 -15.89 15.56
N LYS A 115 13.22 -16.49 14.97
CA LYS A 115 13.12 -17.27 13.75
C LYS A 115 13.32 -18.76 14.03
N ILE A 116 12.38 -19.59 13.57
CA ILE A 116 12.48 -21.04 13.66
C ILE A 116 12.65 -21.60 12.25
N VAL A 117 13.70 -22.39 12.04
CA VAL A 117 14.07 -22.97 10.75
C VAL A 117 13.96 -24.48 10.77
N GLY A 118 13.38 -25.07 9.73
CA GLY A 118 13.23 -26.52 9.59
C GLY A 118 14.48 -27.22 9.08
N ASP A 119 14.67 -28.47 9.49
CA ASP A 119 15.67 -29.38 8.94
C ASP A 119 15.54 -29.57 7.41
N ASN A 120 16.68 -29.68 6.74
CA ASN A 120 16.76 -29.93 5.30
C ASN A 120 16.84 -31.44 4.95
N THR A 121 17.09 -32.31 5.92
CA THR A 121 17.28 -33.75 5.70
C THR A 121 15.98 -34.54 5.78
N SER A 122 15.06 -34.11 6.64
CA SER A 122 13.73 -34.67 6.84
C SER A 122 12.67 -33.56 6.78
N GLY A 123 11.38 -33.92 6.82
CA GLY A 123 10.31 -32.93 6.90
C GLY A 123 10.18 -32.44 8.34
N ALA A 124 10.37 -31.14 8.56
CA ALA A 124 10.28 -30.48 9.85
C ALA A 124 8.82 -30.44 10.34
N THR A 125 8.65 -30.43 11.65
CA THR A 125 7.35 -30.17 12.29
C THR A 125 7.52 -29.05 13.30
N ILE A 126 7.16 -27.84 12.90
CA ILE A 126 7.23 -26.64 13.72
C ILE A 126 5.82 -26.33 14.22
N ASP A 127 5.67 -26.24 15.54
CA ASP A 127 4.37 -26.03 16.19
C ASP A 127 4.48 -24.89 17.19
N GLY A 128 4.17 -23.69 16.70
CA GLY A 128 4.14 -22.42 17.42
C GLY A 128 2.80 -22.12 18.10
N SER A 129 1.82 -23.02 18.04
CA SER A 129 0.44 -22.78 18.52
C SER A 129 0.31 -22.40 20.01
N GLY A 130 1.33 -22.67 20.81
CA GLY A 130 1.38 -22.29 22.23
C GLY A 130 2.22 -21.05 22.53
N LEU A 131 2.92 -20.47 21.55
CA LEU A 131 3.74 -19.28 21.76
C LEU A 131 2.87 -18.09 22.13
N THR A 132 3.37 -17.25 23.02
CA THR A 132 2.71 -15.99 23.37
C THR A 132 3.74 -14.88 23.54
N ILE A 133 3.34 -13.63 23.31
CA ILE A 133 4.21 -12.46 23.56
C ILE A 133 3.78 -11.82 24.87
N LYS A 134 4.76 -11.49 25.73
CA LYS A 134 4.51 -10.81 27.00
C LYS A 134 3.82 -9.47 26.75
N SER A 135 2.82 -9.16 27.56
CA SER A 135 2.10 -7.88 27.47
C SER A 135 3.06 -6.69 27.48
N GLY A 136 3.05 -5.89 26.42
CA GLY A 136 3.92 -4.72 26.25
C GLY A 136 5.23 -4.99 25.50
N SER A 137 5.50 -6.22 25.09
CA SER A 137 6.60 -6.58 24.19
C SER A 137 6.20 -6.50 22.72
N THR A 138 7.20 -6.36 21.84
CA THR A 138 7.02 -6.14 20.38
C THR A 138 7.79 -7.16 19.54
N VAL A 139 7.94 -8.38 20.05
CA VAL A 139 8.69 -9.45 19.35
C VAL A 139 7.96 -9.85 18.07
N THR A 140 8.70 -10.12 17.00
CA THR A 140 8.17 -10.73 15.77
C THR A 140 8.57 -12.21 15.69
N ILE A 141 7.76 -13.01 15.02
CA ILE A 141 7.99 -14.46 14.89
C ILE A 141 8.06 -14.82 13.41
N GLN A 142 9.06 -15.63 13.06
CA GLN A 142 9.34 -16.05 11.70
C GLN A 142 9.50 -17.56 11.61
N TYR A 143 8.94 -18.14 10.55
CA TYR A 143 9.06 -19.56 10.25
C TYR A 143 9.64 -19.77 8.86
N LEU A 144 10.57 -20.70 8.71
CA LEU A 144 11.09 -21.11 7.41
C LEU A 144 11.21 -22.63 7.39
N GLY A 145 10.51 -23.28 6.46
CA GLY A 145 10.66 -24.71 6.21
C GLY A 145 12.03 -25.07 5.63
N GLY A 146 12.36 -26.36 5.67
CA GLY A 146 13.49 -26.93 4.96
C GLY A 146 13.16 -27.30 3.51
N THR A 147 14.01 -28.09 2.87
CA THR A 147 13.80 -28.52 1.48
C THR A 147 12.85 -29.72 1.31
N LYS A 148 12.15 -30.15 2.36
CA LYS A 148 11.27 -31.33 2.37
C LYS A 148 9.86 -30.86 2.69
N ALA A 149 8.90 -31.77 2.67
CA ALA A 149 7.52 -31.40 3.03
C ALA A 149 7.46 -31.19 4.54
N ASP A 150 7.24 -29.95 4.94
CA ASP A 150 7.20 -29.53 6.34
C ASP A 150 5.76 -29.29 6.81
N THR A 151 5.55 -29.34 8.11
CA THR A 151 4.30 -28.91 8.75
C THR A 151 4.62 -27.79 9.71
N ILE A 152 4.05 -26.62 9.46
CA ILE A 152 4.27 -25.40 10.24
C ILE A 152 2.91 -24.90 10.70
N THR A 153 2.77 -24.73 12.01
CA THR A 153 1.57 -24.21 12.67
C THR A 153 2.00 -22.97 13.45
N GLY A 154 1.42 -21.83 13.12
CA GLY A 154 1.61 -20.57 13.82
C GLY A 154 0.84 -20.50 15.14
N GLY A 155 0.80 -19.31 15.70
CA GLY A 155 0.47 -19.05 17.09
C GLY A 155 -0.75 -18.14 17.25
N VAL A 156 -0.57 -17.14 18.13
CA VAL A 156 -1.56 -16.10 18.43
C VAL A 156 -1.04 -14.69 18.14
N ALA A 157 0.19 -14.58 17.61
CA ALA A 157 0.80 -13.32 17.24
C ALA A 157 0.72 -13.14 15.72
N ALA A 158 1.15 -11.98 15.21
CA ALA A 158 1.37 -11.84 13.78
C ALA A 158 2.68 -12.54 13.43
N GLU A 159 2.63 -13.50 12.51
CA GLU A 159 3.78 -14.30 12.12
C GLU A 159 4.10 -14.16 10.63
N THR A 160 5.38 -14.37 10.30
CA THR A 160 5.81 -14.42 8.89
C THR A 160 6.32 -15.80 8.54
N PHE A 161 5.67 -16.42 7.55
CA PHE A 161 6.01 -17.71 6.99
C PHE A 161 6.76 -17.51 5.68
N PHE A 162 8.02 -17.90 5.65
CA PHE A 162 8.83 -17.85 4.44
C PHE A 162 8.60 -19.09 3.59
N HIS A 163 8.43 -18.87 2.30
CA HIS A 163 8.42 -19.90 1.28
C HIS A 163 9.62 -20.85 1.41
N SER A 164 9.34 -22.15 1.32
CA SER A 164 10.31 -23.22 1.14
C SER A 164 9.97 -24.13 -0.04
N LEU A 165 10.97 -24.87 -0.56
CA LEU A 165 10.85 -25.69 -1.78
C LEU A 165 10.08 -27.00 -1.59
N GLY A 166 9.59 -27.24 -0.37
CA GLY A 166 8.83 -28.40 0.04
C GLY A 166 7.38 -28.39 -0.44
N ALA A 167 6.69 -29.51 -0.17
CA ALA A 167 5.24 -29.60 -0.29
C ALA A 167 4.65 -29.29 1.09
N ASP A 168 4.76 -28.04 1.49
CA ASP A 168 4.59 -27.64 2.89
C ASP A 168 3.12 -27.46 3.24
N VAL A 169 2.81 -27.70 4.52
CA VAL A 169 1.50 -27.41 5.11
C VAL A 169 1.73 -26.31 6.14
N ILE A 170 1.20 -25.13 5.85
CA ILE A 170 1.36 -23.94 6.65
C ILE A 170 -0.02 -23.48 7.11
N GLU A 171 -0.14 -23.27 8.42
CA GLU A 171 -1.31 -22.68 9.04
C GLU A 171 -0.85 -21.49 9.89
N GLY A 172 -1.43 -20.30 9.69
CA GLY A 172 -1.02 -19.09 10.42
C GLY A 172 -1.49 -19.08 11.87
N GLY A 173 -2.67 -19.64 12.15
CA GLY A 173 -3.16 -19.81 13.50
C GLY A 173 -4.55 -19.23 13.68
N ALA A 174 -5.00 -19.11 14.93
CA ALA A 174 -6.37 -18.71 15.23
C ALA A 174 -6.55 -17.18 15.39
N THR A 175 -5.46 -16.45 15.61
CA THR A 175 -5.46 -14.99 15.83
C THR A 175 -4.09 -14.44 15.48
N GLY A 176 -4.04 -13.21 15.00
CA GLY A 176 -2.82 -12.68 14.39
C GLY A 176 -3.19 -12.16 13.01
N THR A 177 -2.26 -11.48 12.36
CA THR A 177 -2.33 -11.24 10.92
C THR A 177 -1.08 -11.87 10.37
N ASP A 178 -1.26 -12.97 9.66
CA ASP A 178 -0.18 -13.86 9.27
C ASP A 178 0.21 -13.64 7.83
N THR A 179 1.50 -13.45 7.60
CA THR A 179 2.05 -13.14 6.28
C THR A 179 2.77 -14.34 5.71
N PHE A 180 2.40 -14.77 4.51
CA PHE A 180 3.21 -15.69 3.71
C PHE A 180 4.07 -14.92 2.70
N SER A 181 5.38 -15.16 2.72
CA SER A 181 6.37 -14.36 1.99
C SER A 181 7.28 -15.18 1.08
N ILE A 182 7.40 -14.74 -0.17
CA ILE A 182 8.20 -15.38 -1.21
C ILE A 182 9.42 -14.52 -1.53
N THR A 183 10.26 -14.27 -0.52
CA THR A 183 11.50 -13.51 -0.70
C THR A 183 12.66 -14.35 -1.28
N ASP A 184 12.46 -15.64 -1.61
CA ASP A 184 13.51 -16.48 -2.18
C ASP A 184 13.66 -16.24 -3.69
N SER A 185 14.86 -15.78 -4.09
CA SER A 185 15.28 -15.61 -5.48
C SER A 185 15.31 -16.91 -6.32
N THR A 186 15.20 -18.10 -5.71
CA THR A 186 15.36 -19.40 -6.38
C THR A 186 14.15 -20.33 -6.26
N LEU A 187 13.14 -20.12 -7.11
CA LEU A 187 11.95 -20.97 -7.17
C LEU A 187 12.16 -22.26 -7.98
N THR A 188 13.09 -23.14 -7.59
CA THR A 188 13.20 -24.49 -8.21
C THR A 188 12.61 -25.56 -7.29
N PRO A 189 11.28 -25.80 -7.34
CA PRO A 189 10.63 -26.70 -6.39
C PRO A 189 11.14 -28.12 -6.48
N THR A 190 10.99 -28.85 -5.38
CA THR A 190 11.40 -30.24 -5.27
C THR A 190 10.81 -31.06 -6.43
N GLY A 191 11.67 -31.81 -7.12
CA GLY A 191 11.29 -32.65 -8.26
C GLY A 191 11.18 -31.92 -9.60
N SER A 192 11.44 -30.62 -9.68
CA SER A 192 11.54 -29.89 -10.95
C SER A 192 12.94 -29.95 -11.53
N THR A 193 13.06 -30.00 -12.87
CA THR A 193 14.34 -29.68 -13.55
C THR A 193 14.42 -28.23 -14.03
N ASN A 194 13.29 -27.52 -13.97
CA ASN A 194 13.17 -26.15 -14.45
C ASN A 194 12.88 -25.23 -13.26
N ALA A 195 13.52 -24.08 -13.23
CA ALA A 195 13.13 -23.02 -12.31
C ALA A 195 11.74 -22.51 -12.69
N ALA A 196 10.89 -22.33 -11.69
CA ALA A 196 9.69 -21.51 -11.83
C ALA A 196 10.11 -20.05 -12.01
N THR A 197 9.25 -19.31 -12.69
CA THR A 197 9.44 -17.89 -12.99
C THR A 197 8.39 -17.02 -12.31
N GLY A 198 7.75 -17.58 -11.28
CA GLY A 198 6.71 -16.99 -10.45
C GLY A 198 5.89 -18.08 -9.77
N VAL A 199 4.85 -17.69 -9.07
CA VAL A 199 3.93 -18.55 -8.34
C VAL A 199 2.47 -18.30 -8.70
N VAL A 200 1.60 -19.20 -8.26
CA VAL A 200 0.16 -19.03 -8.31
C VAL A 200 -0.35 -19.28 -6.90
N ILE A 201 -0.79 -18.23 -6.22
CA ILE A 201 -1.28 -18.25 -4.84
C ILE A 201 -2.80 -18.10 -4.89
N ASN A 202 -3.50 -18.96 -4.17
CA ASN A 202 -4.95 -18.90 -4.08
C ASN A 202 -5.37 -19.08 -2.62
N LEU A 203 -5.59 -17.97 -1.93
CA LEU A 203 -6.18 -17.99 -0.58
C LEU A 203 -7.71 -18.12 -0.64
N GLY A 204 -8.33 -17.74 -1.76
CA GLY A 204 -9.75 -17.86 -2.00
C GLY A 204 -10.24 -19.32 -2.08
N THR A 205 -11.56 -19.49 -2.19
CA THR A 205 -12.21 -20.82 -2.17
C THR A 205 -12.38 -21.46 -3.55
N THR A 206 -12.30 -20.67 -4.62
CA THR A 206 -12.50 -21.12 -6.00
C THR A 206 -11.19 -21.47 -6.66
N ALA A 207 -11.08 -22.65 -7.28
CA ALA A 207 -9.86 -23.06 -7.93
C ALA A 207 -9.50 -22.18 -9.14
N ILE A 208 -8.27 -21.68 -9.19
CA ILE A 208 -7.72 -20.95 -10.33
C ILE A 208 -7.39 -21.97 -11.42
N VAL A 209 -8.09 -21.86 -12.54
CA VAL A 209 -7.85 -22.76 -13.68
C VAL A 209 -6.56 -22.35 -14.39
N GLY A 210 -5.71 -23.32 -14.76
CA GLY A 210 -4.42 -23.03 -15.41
C GLY A 210 -4.53 -22.21 -16.71
N ALA A 211 -5.68 -22.23 -17.38
CA ALA A 211 -5.95 -21.36 -18.54
C ALA A 211 -6.07 -19.87 -18.16
N SER A 212 -6.62 -19.56 -16.97
CA SER A 212 -6.69 -18.18 -16.45
C SER A 212 -5.30 -17.66 -16.12
N VAL A 213 -4.45 -18.50 -15.51
CA VAL A 213 -3.04 -18.17 -15.28
C VAL A 213 -2.37 -17.78 -16.59
N THR A 214 -2.46 -18.63 -17.62
CA THR A 214 -1.87 -18.33 -18.94
C THR A 214 -2.46 -17.08 -19.58
N ALA A 215 -3.75 -16.81 -19.42
CA ALA A 215 -4.38 -15.63 -19.99
C ALA A 215 -3.91 -14.33 -19.33
N GLN A 216 -3.73 -14.32 -18.01
CA GLN A 216 -3.37 -13.11 -17.28
C GLN A 216 -1.87 -12.85 -17.25
N THR A 217 -1.06 -13.89 -17.06
CA THR A 217 0.38 -13.76 -16.80
C THR A 217 1.26 -14.28 -17.93
N SER A 218 0.68 -14.91 -18.96
CA SER A 218 1.43 -15.65 -19.99
C SER A 218 2.33 -16.77 -19.45
N LYS A 219 2.13 -17.21 -18.19
CA LYS A 219 2.83 -18.34 -17.57
C LYS A 219 1.97 -19.60 -17.57
N PHE A 220 2.59 -20.72 -17.21
CA PHE A 220 1.96 -22.03 -17.18
C PHE A 220 2.18 -22.72 -15.84
N THR A 221 1.09 -23.20 -15.25
CA THR A 221 1.14 -24.25 -14.21
C THR A 221 1.61 -25.58 -14.82
N SER A 222 2.26 -26.45 -14.05
CA SER A 222 2.67 -27.78 -14.53
C SER A 222 1.48 -28.58 -15.08
N GLY A 223 1.58 -29.02 -16.34
CA GLY A 223 0.52 -29.78 -17.01
C GLY A 223 -0.77 -28.98 -17.27
N GLY A 224 -0.81 -27.67 -16.99
CA GLY A 224 -2.05 -26.87 -17.03
C GLY A 224 -3.03 -27.18 -15.89
N ILE A 225 -2.53 -27.75 -14.79
CA ILE A 225 -3.35 -28.13 -13.63
C ILE A 225 -3.87 -26.88 -12.92
N SER A 226 -5.11 -26.96 -12.42
CA SER A 226 -5.70 -25.87 -11.63
C SER A 226 -5.12 -25.83 -10.21
N VAL A 227 -4.97 -24.63 -9.66
CA VAL A 227 -4.54 -24.40 -8.27
C VAL A 227 -5.78 -24.31 -7.39
N ALA A 228 -5.88 -25.18 -6.39
CA ALA A 228 -7.04 -25.23 -5.51
C ALA A 228 -7.06 -24.04 -4.53
N GLY A 229 -8.20 -23.77 -3.91
CA GLY A 229 -8.26 -22.80 -2.82
C GLY A 229 -7.44 -23.23 -1.61
N GLY A 230 -6.84 -22.27 -0.90
CA GLY A 230 -5.90 -22.51 0.19
C GLY A 230 -4.60 -23.17 -0.25
N THR A 231 -4.15 -22.93 -1.49
CA THR A 231 -2.92 -23.56 -1.98
C THR A 231 -2.06 -22.64 -2.83
N LEU A 232 -0.76 -22.94 -2.86
CA LEU A 232 0.23 -22.33 -3.73
C LEU A 232 0.78 -23.34 -4.72
N GLY A 233 0.78 -22.98 -6.00
CA GLY A 233 1.49 -23.67 -7.07
C GLY A 233 2.57 -22.81 -7.71
N TYR A 234 3.30 -23.39 -8.65
CA TYR A 234 4.42 -22.72 -9.35
C TYR A 234 4.06 -22.38 -10.81
N ALA A 235 4.51 -21.21 -11.26
CA ALA A 235 4.34 -20.72 -12.62
C ALA A 235 5.65 -20.87 -13.42
N TYR A 236 5.53 -21.28 -14.69
CA TYR A 236 6.68 -21.56 -15.56
C TYR A 236 6.51 -20.89 -16.93
N ASP A 237 7.62 -20.59 -17.62
CA ASP A 237 7.60 -20.01 -18.97
C ASP A 237 7.06 -20.97 -20.06
N ALA A 238 7.09 -22.28 -19.80
CA ALA A 238 6.59 -23.29 -20.73
C ALA A 238 5.94 -24.45 -19.98
N ASN A 239 4.83 -24.96 -20.51
CA ASN A 239 4.20 -26.18 -20.01
C ASN A 239 4.96 -27.41 -20.52
N VAL A 240 5.87 -27.94 -19.69
CA VAL A 240 6.66 -29.15 -19.99
C VAL A 240 6.54 -30.17 -18.87
N ALA A 241 6.66 -31.45 -19.22
CA ALA A 241 6.44 -32.57 -18.30
C ALA A 241 7.46 -32.67 -17.13
N THR A 242 8.53 -31.87 -17.16
CA THR A 242 9.56 -31.82 -16.12
C THR A 242 9.34 -30.71 -15.10
N ASN A 243 8.26 -29.92 -15.25
CA ASN A 243 7.83 -28.96 -14.25
C ASN A 243 7.22 -29.69 -13.06
N SER A 244 7.56 -29.29 -11.84
CA SER A 244 6.99 -29.90 -10.64
C SER A 244 5.50 -29.59 -10.52
N SER A 245 4.75 -30.56 -9.99
CA SER A 245 3.34 -30.37 -9.57
C SER A 245 3.23 -30.30 -8.05
N THR A 246 4.34 -29.95 -7.38
CA THR A 246 4.35 -29.68 -5.95
C THR A 246 3.46 -28.49 -5.66
N VAL A 247 2.70 -28.62 -4.57
CA VAL A 247 1.74 -27.64 -4.09
C VAL A 247 1.98 -27.47 -2.60
N GLN A 248 1.95 -26.23 -2.12
CA GLN A 248 1.89 -25.93 -0.69
C GLN A 248 0.43 -25.71 -0.28
N THR A 249 0.09 -26.10 0.94
CA THR A 249 -1.20 -25.81 1.56
C THR A 249 -1.04 -24.63 2.49
N LEU A 250 -1.89 -23.61 2.31
CA LEU A 250 -1.91 -22.39 3.09
C LEU A 250 -3.32 -22.27 3.69
N SER A 251 -3.42 -22.22 5.02
CA SER A 251 -4.66 -21.93 5.73
C SER A 251 -4.43 -20.86 6.77
N ASP A 252 -5.46 -20.06 7.04
CA ASP A 252 -5.40 -19.01 8.06
C ASP A 252 -4.17 -18.10 7.83
N ILE A 253 -4.01 -17.64 6.58
CA ILE A 253 -3.00 -16.67 6.14
C ILE A 253 -3.77 -15.49 5.59
N GLU A 254 -3.47 -14.29 6.08
CA GLU A 254 -4.14 -13.06 5.70
C GLU A 254 -3.31 -12.21 4.74
N ASP A 255 -1.98 -12.25 4.82
CA ASP A 255 -1.15 -11.35 4.02
C ASP A 255 -0.22 -12.12 3.09
N ILE A 256 0.04 -11.54 1.92
CA ILE A 256 0.90 -12.11 0.90
C ILE A 256 1.98 -11.11 0.49
N ILE A 257 3.21 -11.59 0.49
CA ILE A 257 4.33 -10.95 -0.21
C ILE A 257 4.77 -11.92 -1.32
N GLY A 258 4.53 -11.54 -2.57
CA GLY A 258 4.95 -12.24 -3.78
C GLY A 258 6.47 -12.31 -3.92
N GLY A 259 6.95 -12.90 -5.01
CA GLY A 259 8.38 -12.96 -5.33
C GLY A 259 8.73 -12.07 -6.51
N ASP A 260 10.02 -12.00 -6.86
CA ASP A 260 10.50 -11.22 -8.02
C ASP A 260 10.08 -11.80 -9.41
N GLY A 261 9.14 -12.75 -9.41
CA GLY A 261 8.68 -13.50 -10.57
C GLY A 261 7.47 -12.85 -11.25
N VAL A 262 6.76 -13.61 -12.08
CA VAL A 262 5.43 -13.21 -12.55
C VAL A 262 4.40 -14.07 -11.82
N ASP A 263 3.73 -13.44 -10.89
CA ASP A 263 2.85 -14.07 -9.93
C ASP A 263 1.38 -13.89 -10.30
N TYR A 264 0.58 -14.88 -9.90
CA TYR A 264 -0.88 -14.81 -9.92
C TYR A 264 -1.35 -14.98 -8.49
N ILE A 265 -1.86 -13.92 -7.88
CA ILE A 265 -2.24 -13.88 -6.48
C ILE A 265 -3.74 -13.63 -6.39
N VAL A 266 -4.43 -14.48 -5.65
CA VAL A 266 -5.83 -14.26 -5.23
C VAL A 266 -5.86 -14.31 -3.71
N GLY A 267 -6.32 -13.23 -3.10
CA GLY A 267 -6.61 -13.18 -1.67
C GLY A 267 -7.84 -14.01 -1.29
N SER A 268 -8.29 -13.81 -0.08
CA SER A 268 -9.27 -14.61 0.65
C SER A 268 -10.66 -13.98 0.58
N ASP A 269 -11.54 -14.34 1.51
CA ASP A 269 -12.81 -13.64 1.75
C ASP A 269 -12.77 -12.69 2.95
N THR A 270 -11.56 -12.38 3.41
CA THR A 270 -11.23 -11.48 4.51
C THR A 270 -10.19 -10.46 4.05
N ASP A 271 -10.15 -9.30 4.71
CA ASP A 271 -9.20 -8.22 4.43
C ASP A 271 -7.74 -8.73 4.36
N ASN A 272 -7.09 -8.55 3.22
CA ASN A 272 -5.72 -8.98 2.97
C ASN A 272 -4.81 -7.79 2.65
N VAL A 273 -3.54 -7.86 3.07
CA VAL A 273 -2.47 -7.00 2.56
C VAL A 273 -1.63 -7.78 1.55
N ILE A 274 -1.57 -7.30 0.31
CA ILE A 274 -0.91 -7.99 -0.79
C ILE A 274 0.13 -7.08 -1.44
N ASN A 275 1.36 -7.57 -1.59
CA ASN A 275 2.38 -6.97 -2.45
C ASN A 275 2.85 -8.03 -3.46
N GLY A 276 2.80 -7.72 -4.76
CA GLY A 276 3.32 -8.58 -5.83
C GLY A 276 4.84 -8.69 -5.86
N ASN A 277 5.55 -7.68 -5.35
CA ASN A 277 6.97 -7.40 -5.59
C ASN A 277 7.26 -7.19 -7.09
N ALA A 278 8.53 -7.25 -7.47
CA ALA A 278 8.92 -7.06 -8.86
C ALA A 278 8.32 -8.16 -9.75
N GLY A 279 7.62 -7.78 -10.81
CA GLY A 279 6.98 -8.78 -11.64
C GLY A 279 6.16 -8.16 -12.74
N ALA A 280 5.26 -8.92 -13.32
CA ALA A 280 4.19 -8.38 -14.16
C ALA A 280 2.92 -9.08 -13.72
N ASP A 281 2.54 -8.77 -12.50
CA ASP A 281 1.73 -9.66 -11.69
C ASP A 281 0.25 -9.49 -11.97
N TYR A 282 -0.51 -10.52 -11.63
CA TYR A 282 -1.95 -10.42 -11.55
C TYR A 282 -2.35 -10.58 -10.09
N ILE A 283 -2.95 -9.54 -9.53
CA ILE A 283 -3.38 -9.48 -8.14
C ILE A 283 -4.91 -9.28 -8.14
N ASP A 284 -5.59 -10.12 -7.37
CA ASP A 284 -7.03 -10.06 -7.10
C ASP A 284 -7.20 -10.15 -5.58
N GLY A 285 -7.65 -9.08 -4.93
CA GLY A 285 -7.80 -9.02 -3.47
C GLY A 285 -8.80 -10.06 -2.97
N GLY A 286 -9.90 -10.25 -3.70
CA GLY A 286 -10.93 -11.23 -3.37
C GLY A 286 -12.17 -10.55 -2.83
N ASP A 287 -12.77 -11.12 -1.78
CA ASP A 287 -13.79 -10.40 -1.00
C ASP A 287 -13.11 -9.87 0.27
N GLY A 288 -13.55 -8.72 0.79
CA GLY A 288 -12.89 -8.09 1.94
C GLY A 288 -12.48 -6.66 1.60
N ASN A 289 -12.00 -5.90 2.58
CA ASN A 289 -11.38 -4.59 2.32
C ASN A 289 -9.87 -4.80 2.20
N ASP A 290 -9.41 -4.99 0.97
CA ASP A 290 -8.04 -5.38 0.70
C ASP A 290 -7.13 -4.17 0.54
N THR A 291 -5.85 -4.34 0.87
CA THR A 291 -4.80 -3.35 0.61
C THR A 291 -3.75 -3.95 -0.31
N ILE A 292 -3.71 -3.45 -1.55
CA ILE A 292 -2.65 -3.79 -2.51
C ILE A 292 -1.55 -2.74 -2.38
N THR A 293 -0.35 -3.17 -2.01
CA THR A 293 0.81 -2.30 -1.80
C THR A 293 1.70 -2.28 -3.04
N VAL A 294 2.09 -1.09 -3.47
CA VAL A 294 3.10 -0.85 -4.51
C VAL A 294 4.22 0.02 -3.96
N ASP A 295 5.46 -0.39 -4.16
CA ASP A 295 6.67 0.29 -3.67
C ASP A 295 7.59 0.76 -4.80
N SER A 296 7.29 0.40 -6.05
CA SER A 296 8.08 0.78 -7.21
C SER A 296 7.22 1.20 -8.42
N SER A 297 7.79 2.03 -9.30
CA SER A 297 7.14 2.38 -10.56
C SER A 297 7.08 1.19 -11.52
N ALA A 298 7.93 0.18 -11.32
CA ALA A 298 7.92 -1.04 -12.13
C ALA A 298 6.61 -1.78 -11.90
N GLU A 299 6.30 -2.13 -10.65
CA GLU A 299 5.05 -2.78 -10.21
C GLU A 299 3.82 -2.08 -10.78
N SER A 300 3.64 -0.79 -10.48
CA SER A 300 2.46 -0.03 -10.92
C SER A 300 2.22 -0.02 -12.44
N SER A 301 3.28 -0.20 -13.23
CA SER A 301 3.22 -0.16 -14.70
C SER A 301 3.03 -1.53 -15.35
N SER A 302 3.40 -2.60 -14.65
CA SER A 302 3.40 -3.97 -15.16
C SER A 302 2.26 -4.82 -14.61
N ASP A 303 1.80 -4.49 -13.41
CA ASP A 303 0.86 -5.32 -12.68
C ASP A 303 -0.57 -4.99 -13.08
N LYS A 304 -1.44 -5.97 -12.90
CA LYS A 304 -2.89 -5.81 -12.95
C LYS A 304 -3.41 -6.07 -11.56
N MET A 305 -4.02 -5.05 -10.98
CA MET A 305 -4.51 -5.05 -9.61
C MET A 305 -6.02 -4.93 -9.63
N HIS A 306 -6.69 -5.89 -9.03
CA HIS A 306 -8.13 -5.92 -8.87
C HIS A 306 -8.39 -5.99 -7.36
N GLY A 307 -9.06 -5.00 -6.76
CA GLY A 307 -9.38 -5.04 -5.33
C GLY A 307 -10.37 -6.16 -5.04
N GLY A 308 -11.48 -6.15 -5.79
CA GLY A 308 -12.46 -7.23 -5.75
C GLY A 308 -13.78 -6.73 -5.19
N ALA A 309 -14.28 -7.36 -4.15
CA ALA A 309 -15.52 -6.97 -3.49
C ALA A 309 -15.25 -6.45 -2.07
N GLY A 310 -15.35 -5.13 -1.90
CA GLY A 310 -15.23 -4.47 -0.62
C GLY A 310 -14.91 -3.00 -0.84
N GLU A 311 -14.27 -2.37 0.13
CA GLU A 311 -13.66 -1.05 -0.04
C GLU A 311 -12.14 -1.23 -0.06
N ASP A 312 -11.57 -1.19 -1.26
CA ASP A 312 -10.20 -1.62 -1.48
C ASP A 312 -9.25 -0.43 -1.61
N ILE A 313 -8.01 -0.64 -1.15
CA ILE A 313 -6.97 0.38 -1.08
C ILE A 313 -5.78 0.00 -1.97
N LEU A 314 -5.40 0.89 -2.88
CA LEU A 314 -4.06 0.91 -3.46
C LEU A 314 -3.15 1.78 -2.57
N SER A 315 -2.20 1.14 -1.88
CA SER A 315 -1.25 1.80 -0.98
C SER A 315 0.11 1.99 -1.66
N VAL A 316 0.50 3.24 -1.89
CA VAL A 316 1.77 3.60 -2.54
C VAL A 316 2.80 3.98 -1.48
N VAL A 317 3.76 3.10 -1.21
CA VAL A 317 4.71 3.27 -0.08
C VAL A 317 6.09 3.76 -0.50
N GLY A 318 6.51 3.53 -1.76
CA GLY A 318 7.79 3.97 -2.29
C GLY A 318 7.79 5.43 -2.76
N THR A 319 8.97 6.03 -2.99
CA THR A 319 9.09 7.35 -3.63
C THR A 319 9.03 7.19 -5.15
N THR A 320 7.83 6.96 -5.67
CA THR A 320 7.62 6.55 -7.06
C THR A 320 6.50 7.33 -7.71
N THR A 321 6.55 7.38 -9.04
CA THR A 321 5.40 7.75 -9.85
C THR A 321 4.61 6.49 -10.16
N VAL A 322 3.35 6.47 -9.76
CA VAL A 322 2.36 5.44 -10.12
C VAL A 322 1.65 5.92 -11.37
N THR A 323 1.79 5.19 -12.48
CA THR A 323 1.06 5.47 -13.72
C THR A 323 0.24 4.26 -14.09
N THR A 324 -1.08 4.42 -14.12
CA THR A 324 -2.00 3.33 -14.42
C THR A 324 -2.82 3.63 -15.66
N THR A 325 -3.47 2.59 -16.20
CA THR A 325 -4.51 2.70 -17.23
C THR A 325 -5.73 1.95 -16.73
N ASP A 326 -6.92 2.22 -17.27
CA ASP A 326 -8.19 1.55 -16.88
C ASP A 326 -8.12 0.00 -16.85
N ALA A 327 -7.15 -0.59 -17.55
CA ALA A 327 -6.94 -2.03 -17.57
C ALA A 327 -6.00 -2.57 -16.46
N SER A 328 -5.27 -1.71 -15.75
CA SER A 328 -4.26 -2.10 -14.76
C SER A 328 -4.73 -1.98 -13.30
N ILE A 329 -5.74 -1.15 -13.02
CA ILE A 329 -6.43 -1.14 -11.72
C ILE A 329 -7.93 -1.21 -11.95
N THR A 330 -8.66 -2.04 -11.19
CA THR A 330 -10.14 -2.03 -11.20
C THR A 330 -10.68 -2.41 -9.84
N GLY A 331 -11.85 -1.91 -9.46
CA GLY A 331 -12.46 -2.25 -8.17
C GLY A 331 -11.54 -1.85 -7.01
N ILE A 332 -10.90 -0.69 -7.14
CA ILE A 332 -10.15 -0.01 -6.09
C ILE A 332 -10.89 1.29 -5.84
N GLU A 333 -11.27 1.57 -4.60
CA GLU A 333 -12.02 2.77 -4.25
C GLU A 333 -11.10 3.86 -3.70
N THR A 334 -10.01 3.47 -3.03
CA THR A 334 -9.08 4.39 -2.37
C THR A 334 -7.66 4.24 -2.86
N VAL A 335 -6.99 5.36 -3.15
CA VAL A 335 -5.54 5.41 -3.38
C VAL A 335 -4.91 6.19 -2.23
N THR A 336 -3.97 5.57 -1.52
CA THR A 336 -3.27 6.23 -0.40
C THR A 336 -1.79 6.34 -0.72
N LEU A 337 -1.28 7.56 -0.72
CA LEU A 337 0.15 7.85 -0.79
C LEU A 337 0.70 7.66 0.64
N ALA A 338 1.17 6.45 0.94
CA ALA A 338 1.56 6.02 2.29
C ALA A 338 3.04 6.28 2.62
N GLY A 339 3.89 6.48 1.60
CA GLY A 339 5.30 6.86 1.82
C GLY A 339 5.44 8.30 2.34
N THR A 340 6.65 8.70 2.73
CA THR A 340 6.90 10.06 3.29
C THR A 340 7.61 11.01 2.34
N GLY A 341 8.01 10.55 1.15
CA GLY A 341 8.66 11.38 0.14
C GLY A 341 7.68 11.79 -0.96
N ASP A 342 8.21 12.44 -1.98
CA ASP A 342 7.43 12.80 -3.18
C ASP A 342 6.94 11.52 -3.86
N ILE A 343 5.63 11.47 -4.10
CA ILE A 343 4.92 10.37 -4.74
C ILE A 343 3.95 10.98 -5.73
N ASP A 344 4.02 10.56 -6.98
CA ASP A 344 3.12 11.05 -8.02
C ASP A 344 2.12 9.96 -8.37
N VAL A 345 0.86 10.33 -8.61
CA VAL A 345 -0.22 9.42 -8.96
C VAL A 345 -0.89 9.92 -10.23
N ILE A 346 -0.79 9.13 -11.31
CA ILE A 346 -1.33 9.45 -12.62
C ILE A 346 -2.35 8.37 -13.00
N LEU A 347 -3.63 8.65 -12.71
CA LEU A 347 -4.77 7.77 -13.00
C LEU A 347 -5.46 8.12 -14.32
N LEU A 348 -4.70 8.66 -15.28
CA LEU A 348 -5.23 9.07 -16.58
C LEU A 348 -5.97 7.91 -17.27
N GLY A 349 -7.26 8.10 -17.50
CA GLY A 349 -8.11 7.14 -18.21
C GLY A 349 -8.88 6.17 -17.31
N GLN A 350 -8.65 6.15 -15.99
CA GLN A 350 -9.56 5.49 -15.06
C GLN A 350 -10.94 6.16 -15.08
N THR A 351 -11.98 5.41 -14.72
CA THR A 351 -13.37 5.90 -14.74
C THR A 351 -14.09 5.79 -13.39
N GLU A 352 -13.43 5.17 -12.43
CA GLU A 352 -13.83 5.05 -11.04
C GLU A 352 -13.79 6.42 -10.35
N ASN A 353 -14.60 6.55 -9.30
CA ASN A 353 -14.58 7.72 -8.42
C ASN A 353 -13.65 7.41 -7.24
N PHE A 354 -12.38 7.81 -7.33
CA PHE A 354 -11.41 7.50 -6.30
C PHE A 354 -11.50 8.45 -5.11
N THR A 355 -11.19 7.92 -3.93
CA THR A 355 -10.68 8.73 -2.83
C THR A 355 -9.16 8.67 -2.82
N ILE A 356 -8.48 9.80 -3.03
CA ILE A 356 -7.03 9.90 -3.09
C ILE A 356 -6.54 10.65 -1.85
N ASN A 357 -5.76 9.97 -1.00
CA ASN A 357 -5.17 10.55 0.21
C ASN A 357 -3.68 10.80 -0.03
N ALA A 358 -3.28 12.07 -0.12
CA ALA A 358 -1.90 12.50 -0.30
C ALA A 358 -1.04 12.31 0.96
N ASN A 359 0.28 12.42 0.80
CA ASN A 359 1.23 12.46 1.91
C ASN A 359 1.73 13.90 2.11
N THR A 360 2.77 14.06 2.95
CA THR A 360 3.41 15.35 3.21
C THR A 360 4.57 15.66 2.24
N GLY A 361 4.73 14.85 1.20
CA GLY A 361 5.69 15.07 0.12
C GLY A 361 5.13 16.08 -0.88
N SER A 362 5.93 16.49 -1.87
CA SER A 362 5.39 17.27 -2.99
C SER A 362 4.87 16.29 -4.05
N ASN A 363 3.56 16.22 -4.22
CA ASN A 363 2.90 15.20 -5.05
C ASN A 363 2.34 15.80 -6.35
N GLU A 364 2.53 15.13 -7.50
CA GLU A 364 1.72 15.36 -8.70
C GLU A 364 0.56 14.35 -8.76
N ILE A 365 -0.68 14.82 -8.72
CA ILE A 365 -1.88 13.96 -8.61
C ILE A 365 -2.83 14.21 -9.78
N THR A 366 -3.22 13.15 -10.49
CA THR A 366 -4.31 13.13 -11.47
C THR A 366 -5.38 12.14 -11.02
N GLY A 367 -6.61 12.61 -10.78
CA GLY A 367 -7.72 11.80 -10.26
C GLY A 367 -8.24 10.74 -11.23
N GLY A 368 -8.40 11.09 -12.50
CA GLY A 368 -8.99 10.22 -13.51
C GLY A 368 -10.14 10.91 -14.25
N GLN A 369 -11.09 10.14 -14.78
CA GLN A 369 -12.31 10.66 -15.42
C GLN A 369 -13.54 10.61 -14.50
N GLY A 370 -13.43 9.98 -13.33
CA GLY A 370 -14.52 9.90 -12.36
C GLY A 370 -14.71 11.20 -11.59
N ASP A 371 -15.70 11.22 -10.71
CA ASP A 371 -15.86 12.30 -9.73
C ASP A 371 -14.98 11.98 -8.52
N ASP A 372 -13.72 12.43 -8.54
CA ASP A 372 -12.71 12.02 -7.57
C ASP A 372 -12.71 12.91 -6.31
N THR A 373 -12.26 12.38 -5.18
CA THR A 373 -12.00 13.16 -3.96
C THR A 373 -10.51 13.12 -3.64
N ILE A 374 -9.83 14.25 -3.73
CA ILE A 374 -8.40 14.40 -3.48
C ILE A 374 -8.22 15.13 -2.14
N ALA A 375 -7.66 14.44 -1.16
CA ALA A 375 -7.31 14.99 0.15
C ALA A 375 -5.81 15.23 0.22
N LEU A 376 -5.41 16.49 0.05
CA LEU A 376 -4.05 16.97 0.26
C LEU A 376 -3.75 17.07 1.76
N VAL A 377 -2.47 17.01 2.10
CA VAL A 377 -1.99 17.13 3.47
C VAL A 377 -1.02 18.28 3.54
N VAL A 378 -1.11 19.06 4.62
CA VAL A 378 -0.23 20.21 4.83
C VAL A 378 1.25 19.81 4.77
N GLY A 379 1.98 20.50 3.91
CA GLY A 379 3.42 20.36 3.71
C GLY A 379 3.74 19.60 2.43
N GLY A 380 4.69 20.15 1.67
CA GLY A 380 4.92 19.73 0.28
C GLY A 380 4.29 20.76 -0.64
N SER A 381 4.77 20.86 -1.88
CA SER A 381 4.13 21.68 -2.91
C SER A 381 3.42 20.75 -3.86
N ASP A 382 2.12 20.53 -3.65
CA ASP A 382 1.33 19.59 -4.44
C ASP A 382 0.83 20.23 -5.74
N ILE A 383 0.68 19.41 -6.78
CA ILE A 383 0.07 19.81 -8.04
C ILE A 383 -1.07 18.85 -8.37
N VAL A 384 -2.29 19.38 -8.45
CA VAL A 384 -3.45 18.61 -8.92
C VAL A 384 -3.68 18.88 -10.40
N HIS A 385 -3.59 17.82 -11.20
CA HIS A 385 -3.81 17.83 -12.64
C HIS A 385 -5.23 17.39 -12.99
N PHE A 386 -5.84 18.13 -13.90
CA PHE A 386 -7.15 17.77 -14.46
C PHE A 386 -7.00 17.07 -15.81
N GLY A 387 -7.88 16.10 -16.07
CA GLY A 387 -8.03 15.50 -17.38
C GLY A 387 -8.71 16.44 -18.38
N ALA A 388 -8.85 15.98 -19.63
CA ALA A 388 -9.56 16.72 -20.66
C ALA A 388 -11.01 17.01 -20.24
N ALA A 389 -11.49 18.24 -20.46
CA ALA A 389 -12.81 18.69 -20.01
C ALA A 389 -13.95 17.79 -20.49
N ALA A 390 -13.86 17.25 -21.72
CA ALA A 390 -14.90 16.38 -22.27
C ALA A 390 -15.13 15.09 -21.46
N THR A 391 -14.10 14.61 -20.77
CA THR A 391 -14.10 13.30 -20.09
C THR A 391 -13.96 13.39 -18.58
N ASN A 392 -13.39 14.47 -18.02
CA ASN A 392 -13.18 14.61 -16.58
C ASN A 392 -14.51 14.59 -15.82
N GLY A 393 -14.57 13.94 -14.67
CA GLY A 393 -15.67 14.13 -13.75
C GLY A 393 -15.53 15.46 -13.02
N TYR A 394 -16.35 15.61 -11.99
CA TYR A 394 -16.27 16.71 -11.06
C TYR A 394 -15.50 16.26 -9.81
N ASP A 395 -14.35 16.88 -9.59
CA ASP A 395 -13.42 16.50 -8.52
C ASP A 395 -13.62 17.37 -7.27
N THR A 396 -13.40 16.79 -6.09
CA THR A 396 -13.41 17.49 -4.80
C THR A 396 -12.01 17.47 -4.22
N ILE A 397 -11.38 18.64 -4.11
CA ILE A 397 -10.04 18.81 -3.55
C ILE A 397 -10.17 19.43 -2.16
N THR A 398 -9.48 18.86 -1.18
CA THR A 398 -9.46 19.35 0.21
C THR A 398 -8.03 19.45 0.72
N GLY A 399 -7.78 20.35 1.67
CA GLY A 399 -6.45 20.53 2.27
C GLY A 399 -5.48 21.36 1.43
N PHE A 400 -5.98 22.04 0.38
CA PHE A 400 -5.17 22.90 -0.49
C PHE A 400 -4.59 24.08 0.31
N ASP A 401 -3.29 24.31 0.20
CA ASP A 401 -2.58 25.46 0.77
C ASP A 401 -2.15 26.41 -0.36
N THR A 402 -2.76 27.59 -0.41
CA THR A 402 -2.44 28.63 -1.42
C THR A 402 -1.01 29.18 -1.38
N THR A 403 -0.21 28.81 -0.38
CA THR A 403 1.20 29.19 -0.30
C THR A 403 2.15 28.15 -0.89
N GLU A 404 1.68 26.91 -1.08
CA GLU A 404 2.51 25.77 -1.50
C GLU A 404 1.94 25.02 -2.73
N ASP A 405 0.62 24.88 -2.82
CA ASP A 405 -0.06 23.99 -3.78
C ASP A 405 -0.56 24.70 -5.04
N HIS A 406 -0.65 23.94 -6.14
CA HIS A 406 -1.06 24.42 -7.44
C HIS A 406 -2.13 23.54 -8.12
N LEU A 407 -2.98 24.16 -8.92
CA LEU A 407 -3.87 23.49 -9.87
C LEU A 407 -3.29 23.60 -11.28
N ASN A 408 -3.10 22.46 -11.94
CA ASN A 408 -2.61 22.42 -13.32
C ASN A 408 -3.77 22.21 -14.29
N LEU A 409 -4.00 23.21 -15.15
CA LEU A 409 -5.10 23.24 -16.12
C LEU A 409 -4.66 22.96 -17.57
N ASP A 410 -3.38 22.64 -17.81
CA ASP A 410 -2.77 22.59 -19.15
C ASP A 410 -3.44 21.56 -20.09
N VAL A 411 -3.98 20.47 -19.54
CA VAL A 411 -4.55 19.34 -20.32
C VAL A 411 -6.08 19.45 -20.50
N VAL A 412 -6.71 20.46 -19.90
CA VAL A 412 -8.17 20.59 -19.88
C VAL A 412 -8.73 20.94 -21.27
N MET A 413 -8.02 21.82 -21.98
CA MET A 413 -8.43 22.46 -23.24
C MET A 413 -7.74 21.86 -24.48
N THR A 414 -8.39 21.91 -25.63
CA THR A 414 -7.87 21.38 -26.88
C THR A 414 -7.01 22.38 -27.66
N GLY A 415 -5.69 22.18 -27.68
CA GLY A 415 -4.78 22.94 -28.58
C GLY A 415 -4.04 24.11 -27.93
N VAL A 416 -3.93 24.14 -26.61
CA VAL A 416 -3.16 25.11 -25.83
C VAL A 416 -1.71 25.18 -26.34
N THR A 417 -1.29 26.36 -26.80
CA THR A 417 0.12 26.61 -27.21
C THR A 417 0.86 27.53 -26.25
N ASN A 418 0.16 28.17 -25.31
CA ASN A 418 0.73 29.06 -24.30
C ASN A 418 -0.33 29.41 -23.22
N LEU A 419 -0.34 28.70 -22.09
CA LEU A 419 -1.14 29.05 -20.92
C LEU A 419 -0.55 30.30 -20.24
N VAL A 420 -0.86 31.50 -20.73
CA VAL A 420 -0.46 32.75 -20.06
C VAL A 420 -1.49 33.86 -20.30
N ALA A 421 -2.43 33.99 -19.37
CA ALA A 421 -2.75 35.24 -18.66
C ALA A 421 -3.77 34.97 -17.54
N ILE A 422 -3.33 34.31 -16.46
CA ILE A 422 -4.18 34.17 -15.27
C ILE A 422 -4.38 35.56 -14.67
N THR A 423 -5.58 36.10 -14.84
CA THR A 423 -5.90 37.47 -14.45
C THR A 423 -6.87 37.43 -13.28
N GLY A 424 -6.43 37.97 -12.14
CA GLY A 424 -7.28 38.15 -10.97
C GLY A 424 -8.30 39.25 -11.22
N HIS A 425 -9.57 38.88 -11.29
CA HIS A 425 -10.71 39.76 -11.47
C HIS A 425 -11.46 39.91 -10.14
N ALA A 426 -11.64 41.13 -9.65
CA ALA A 426 -12.61 41.37 -8.59
C ALA A 426 -14.03 41.33 -9.20
N ALA A 427 -15.05 40.96 -8.43
CA ALA A 427 -16.48 40.98 -8.82
C ALA A 427 -16.99 42.31 -9.43
N SER A 428 -16.18 43.36 -9.45
CA SER A 428 -16.52 44.68 -9.99
C SER A 428 -15.40 45.35 -10.80
N GLU A 429 -14.31 44.64 -11.14
CA GLU A 429 -13.30 45.18 -12.07
C GLU A 429 -13.88 45.14 -13.49
N GLY A 430 -13.57 46.15 -14.29
CA GLY A 430 -14.21 46.37 -15.58
C GLY A 430 -13.71 45.41 -16.65
N ASP A 431 -14.66 44.91 -17.44
CA ASP A 431 -14.59 44.55 -18.85
C ASP A 431 -13.28 43.89 -19.33
N THR A 432 -13.31 42.56 -19.41
CA THR A 432 -12.30 41.79 -20.14
C THR A 432 -12.99 40.89 -21.14
N ASP A 433 -12.72 41.13 -22.41
CA ASP A 433 -12.98 40.20 -23.51
C ASP A 433 -12.37 38.83 -23.16
N PHE A 434 -13.13 37.74 -23.29
CA PHE A 434 -12.55 36.40 -23.19
C PHE A 434 -11.64 36.13 -24.37
N VAL A 435 -10.50 35.53 -24.08
CA VAL A 435 -9.55 35.08 -25.09
C VAL A 435 -9.53 33.57 -25.03
N ASP A 436 -9.63 32.96 -26.21
CA ASP A 436 -9.52 31.52 -26.38
C ASP A 436 -8.27 30.96 -25.68
N ASN A 437 -8.45 29.85 -24.96
CA ASN A 437 -7.45 29.13 -24.18
C ASN A 437 -6.82 29.95 -23.02
N GLU A 438 -7.57 30.85 -22.38
CA GLU A 438 -7.16 31.56 -21.15
C GLU A 438 -7.93 31.11 -19.90
N ALA A 439 -7.35 31.38 -18.72
CA ALA A 439 -7.93 31.10 -17.40
C ALA A 439 -8.14 32.39 -16.59
N TYR A 440 -9.32 32.52 -15.98
CA TYR A 440 -9.71 33.71 -15.22
C TYR A 440 -10.06 33.36 -13.78
N VAL A 441 -9.56 34.15 -12.82
CA VAL A 441 -9.81 33.93 -11.38
C VAL A 441 -10.68 35.06 -10.82
N TYR A 442 -11.86 34.72 -10.34
CA TYR A 442 -12.85 35.62 -9.76
C TYR A 442 -12.98 35.43 -8.24
N ALA A 443 -13.49 36.45 -7.56
CA ALA A 443 -13.92 36.36 -6.18
C ALA A 443 -15.36 36.88 -6.02
N ASP A 444 -16.27 36.04 -5.54
CA ASP A 444 -17.66 36.36 -5.23
C ASP A 444 -17.87 36.48 -3.71
N GLY A 445 -18.87 37.26 -3.28
CA GLY A 445 -19.28 37.34 -1.87
C GLY A 445 -18.51 38.34 -0.98
N ALA A 446 -17.50 39.06 -1.48
CA ALA A 446 -16.85 40.16 -0.75
C ALA A 446 -17.77 41.39 -0.63
N THR A 447 -18.73 41.34 0.30
CA THR A 447 -19.57 42.47 0.77
C THR A 447 -19.99 43.48 -0.30
N ALA A 448 -21.18 43.31 -0.88
CA ALA A 448 -21.97 44.31 -1.62
C ALA A 448 -21.28 45.68 -1.81
N SER A 449 -20.27 45.74 -2.67
CA SER A 449 -19.73 47.01 -3.12
C SER A 449 -20.76 47.59 -4.08
N ALA A 450 -21.13 48.85 -3.86
CA ALA A 450 -22.25 49.52 -4.52
C ALA A 450 -22.00 49.84 -6.02
N GLY A 451 -21.62 48.83 -6.81
CA GLY A 451 -21.54 48.81 -8.26
C GLY A 451 -22.57 47.83 -8.84
N THR A 452 -22.99 48.04 -10.07
CA THR A 452 -24.24 47.51 -10.66
C THR A 452 -24.19 46.08 -11.21
N GLY A 453 -23.36 45.19 -10.64
CA GLY A 453 -23.45 43.75 -10.87
C GLY A 453 -24.42 43.14 -9.86
N THR A 454 -25.53 42.54 -10.31
CA THR A 454 -26.61 42.06 -9.43
C THR A 454 -26.71 40.53 -9.36
N ALA A 455 -25.98 39.79 -10.19
CA ALA A 455 -25.90 38.36 -10.08
C ALA A 455 -25.07 37.98 -8.85
N THR A 456 -25.71 37.32 -7.88
CA THR A 456 -25.05 36.68 -6.75
C THR A 456 -25.21 35.18 -6.96
N ILE A 457 -24.12 34.42 -6.89
CA ILE A 457 -24.22 32.97 -6.94
C ILE A 457 -24.65 32.50 -5.55
N THR A 458 -25.75 31.76 -5.47
CA THR A 458 -26.24 31.18 -4.21
C THR A 458 -26.03 29.67 -4.14
N ASP A 459 -25.83 29.06 -5.30
CA ASP A 459 -25.51 27.65 -5.50
C ASP A 459 -24.55 27.56 -6.68
N TYR A 460 -23.27 27.34 -6.39
CA TYR A 460 -22.21 27.25 -7.39
C TYR A 460 -22.30 25.97 -8.24
N THR A 461 -23.09 24.97 -7.83
CA THR A 461 -23.37 23.80 -8.68
C THR A 461 -24.47 24.08 -9.71
N ASN A 462 -25.19 25.20 -9.58
CA ASN A 462 -26.20 25.62 -10.53
C ASN A 462 -25.56 26.45 -11.65
N LEU A 463 -25.22 25.78 -12.76
CA LEU A 463 -24.57 26.38 -13.91
C LEU A 463 -25.34 27.56 -14.54
N THR A 464 -26.66 27.66 -14.36
CA THR A 464 -27.42 28.84 -14.80
C THR A 464 -27.08 30.08 -13.97
N GLN A 465 -26.90 29.94 -12.65
CA GLN A 465 -26.50 31.07 -11.81
C GLN A 465 -25.05 31.51 -12.10
N VAL A 466 -24.18 30.54 -12.36
CA VAL A 466 -22.77 30.80 -12.71
C VAL A 466 -22.69 31.50 -14.07
N ALA A 467 -23.42 31.00 -15.07
CA ALA A 467 -23.51 31.62 -16.39
C ALA A 467 -24.06 33.06 -16.33
N ASP A 468 -25.12 33.31 -15.54
CA ASP A 468 -25.66 34.66 -15.33
C ASP A 468 -24.61 35.61 -14.70
N PHE A 469 -23.82 35.10 -13.74
CA PHE A 469 -22.74 35.87 -13.09
C PHE A 469 -21.61 36.22 -14.08
N LEU A 470 -21.16 35.25 -14.87
CA LEU A 470 -20.09 35.46 -15.85
C LEU A 470 -20.54 36.35 -17.01
N SER A 471 -21.79 36.21 -17.48
CA SER A 471 -22.38 37.09 -18.52
C SER A 471 -22.44 38.55 -18.07
N ASP A 472 -22.73 38.80 -16.78
CA ASP A 472 -22.73 40.15 -16.21
C ASP A 472 -21.32 40.77 -16.18
N ALA A 473 -20.26 39.94 -16.12
CA ALA A 473 -18.87 40.37 -16.14
C ALA A 473 -18.41 40.83 -17.54
N GLN A 474 -19.04 40.35 -18.62
CA GLN A 474 -18.73 40.72 -20.02
C GLN A 474 -19.36 42.04 -20.50
N ARG A 475 -19.85 42.90 -19.60
CA ARG A 475 -20.64 44.08 -19.98
C ARG A 475 -19.81 45.31 -20.43
N ASP A 476 -19.20 45.30 -21.61
CA ASP A 476 -18.93 46.54 -22.39
C ASP A 476 -19.03 46.38 -23.93
N ASN A 477 -20.16 46.82 -24.49
CA ASN A 477 -20.24 47.15 -25.90
C ASN A 477 -20.14 48.68 -26.12
N THR A 478 -18.95 49.26 -25.98
CA THR A 478 -18.67 50.61 -26.48
C THR A 478 -17.52 50.71 -27.49
N SER A 479 -16.76 49.63 -27.72
CA SER A 479 -15.62 49.64 -28.66
C SER A 479 -15.94 49.09 -30.06
N GLY A 480 -17.02 48.30 -30.23
CA GLY A 480 -17.48 47.81 -31.54
C GLY A 480 -16.52 46.84 -32.24
N THR A 481 -15.60 46.24 -31.51
CA THR A 481 -14.74 45.14 -31.94
C THR A 481 -14.78 44.05 -30.88
N SER A 482 -15.96 43.47 -30.60
CA SER A 482 -15.98 42.25 -29.78
C SER A 482 -15.28 41.16 -30.60
N ASN A 483 -14.23 40.60 -30.01
CA ASN A 483 -13.62 39.33 -30.39
C ASN A 483 -14.37 38.16 -29.75
N ASP A 484 -15.59 38.39 -29.23
CA ASP A 484 -16.35 37.40 -28.46
C ASP A 484 -16.53 36.11 -29.25
N THR A 485 -15.93 35.09 -28.66
CA THR A 485 -16.23 33.66 -28.73
C THR A 485 -16.71 33.19 -30.10
N ALA A 486 -15.75 32.80 -30.94
CA ALA A 486 -16.06 31.95 -32.08
C ALA A 486 -16.48 30.56 -31.58
N ASP A 487 -17.36 29.90 -32.34
CA ASP A 487 -17.70 28.47 -32.16
C ASP A 487 -16.43 27.63 -31.92
N GLY A 488 -16.35 26.99 -30.75
CA GLY A 488 -15.21 26.19 -30.30
C GLY A 488 -14.12 26.94 -29.54
N ASP A 489 -14.28 28.22 -29.20
CA ASP A 489 -13.39 28.92 -28.28
C ASP A 489 -13.58 28.37 -26.85
N GLU A 490 -12.49 28.13 -26.13
CA GLU A 490 -12.50 27.54 -24.78
C GLU A 490 -11.93 28.51 -23.72
N ALA A 491 -12.45 28.48 -22.49
CA ALA A 491 -11.92 29.27 -21.35
C ALA A 491 -12.05 28.51 -20.00
N MET A 492 -11.18 28.83 -19.03
CA MET A 492 -11.27 28.33 -17.66
C MET A 492 -11.73 29.44 -16.71
N PHE A 493 -12.67 29.12 -15.83
CA PHE A 493 -13.15 30.05 -14.79
C PHE A 493 -12.94 29.46 -13.40
N VAL A 494 -12.22 30.19 -12.55
CA VAL A 494 -11.99 29.84 -11.14
C VAL A 494 -12.73 30.87 -10.29
N ILE A 495 -13.74 30.46 -9.52
CA ILE A 495 -14.58 31.39 -8.75
C ILE A 495 -14.43 31.06 -7.26
N ASN A 496 -13.86 32.01 -6.50
CA ASN A 496 -13.75 31.91 -5.05
C ASN A 496 -15.06 32.36 -4.37
N ASP A 497 -15.74 31.44 -3.68
CA ASP A 497 -16.84 31.73 -2.74
C ASP A 497 -16.25 32.12 -1.38
N LEU A 498 -16.07 33.43 -1.18
CA LEU A 498 -15.47 33.96 0.05
C LEU A 498 -16.35 33.79 1.29
N VAL A 499 -17.62 33.42 1.12
CA VAL A 499 -18.56 33.23 2.24
C VAL A 499 -18.65 31.76 2.62
N GLY A 500 -18.70 30.87 1.62
CA GLY A 500 -18.72 29.42 1.79
C GLY A 500 -17.35 28.77 1.96
N ASP A 501 -16.28 29.54 1.77
CA ASP A 501 -14.88 29.13 1.94
C ASP A 501 -14.46 27.99 1.00
N LYS A 502 -14.83 28.17 -0.27
CA LYS A 502 -14.62 27.20 -1.34
C LYS A 502 -14.27 27.90 -2.64
N THR A 503 -13.57 27.19 -3.51
CA THR A 503 -13.29 27.65 -4.86
C THR A 503 -13.83 26.65 -5.87
N TYR A 504 -14.44 27.15 -6.94
CA TYR A 504 -15.08 26.32 -7.96
C TYR A 504 -14.37 26.56 -9.30
N VAL A 505 -14.00 25.48 -9.98
CA VAL A 505 -13.29 25.51 -11.27
C VAL A 505 -14.24 25.04 -12.37
N TYR A 506 -14.40 25.84 -13.42
CA TYR A 506 -15.27 25.54 -14.55
C TYR A 506 -14.50 25.59 -15.85
N HIS A 507 -14.86 24.71 -16.78
CA HIS A 507 -14.54 24.82 -18.19
C HIS A 507 -15.70 25.49 -18.94
N PHE A 508 -15.36 26.32 -19.90
CA PHE A 508 -16.26 26.95 -20.85
C PHE A 508 -15.86 26.55 -22.27
N GLU A 509 -16.84 26.18 -23.10
CA GLU A 509 -16.67 25.95 -24.54
C GLU A 509 -17.85 26.59 -25.27
N GLU A 510 -17.56 27.55 -26.16
CA GLU A 510 -18.56 28.25 -26.98
C GLU A 510 -19.21 27.28 -27.97
N ASP A 511 -20.54 27.16 -27.95
CA ASP A 511 -21.29 26.17 -28.73
C ASP A 511 -21.75 26.66 -30.12
N GLY A 512 -21.44 27.92 -30.46
CA GLY A 512 -21.74 28.53 -31.75
C GLY A 512 -23.22 28.79 -32.01
N VAL A 513 -24.09 28.69 -30.98
CA VAL A 513 -25.53 28.91 -31.13
C VAL A 513 -25.84 30.39 -31.36
N ALA A 514 -26.40 30.70 -32.54
CA ALA A 514 -26.80 32.05 -32.93
C ALA A 514 -27.84 32.65 -31.96
N GLY A 515 -27.36 33.47 -31.03
CA GLY A 515 -28.14 34.07 -29.94
C GLY A 515 -27.24 34.66 -28.85
N ASP A 516 -26.05 34.08 -28.69
CA ASP A 516 -25.00 34.57 -27.79
C ASP A 516 -24.43 35.92 -28.26
N ALA A 517 -24.06 36.03 -29.54
CA ALA A 517 -23.55 37.25 -30.18
C ALA A 517 -24.60 38.35 -30.48
N SER A 518 -25.51 38.65 -29.55
CA SER A 518 -26.52 39.70 -29.68
C SER A 518 -25.94 41.07 -29.31
N SER A 519 -25.50 41.82 -30.33
CA SER A 519 -24.94 43.19 -30.42
C SER A 519 -25.06 44.22 -29.27
N ALA A 520 -25.02 43.84 -28.00
CA ALA A 520 -25.15 44.66 -26.79
C ALA A 520 -24.84 43.89 -25.49
N THR A 521 -24.97 42.55 -25.47
CA THR A 521 -24.66 41.68 -24.34
C THR A 521 -24.34 40.29 -24.90
N ASP A 522 -23.08 39.88 -24.82
CA ASP A 522 -22.69 38.49 -24.99
C ASP A 522 -23.07 37.75 -23.69
N THR A 523 -23.66 36.56 -23.83
CA THR A 523 -24.34 35.85 -22.73
C THR A 523 -23.97 34.38 -22.72
N ILE A 524 -23.08 34.02 -21.79
CA ILE A 524 -22.79 32.62 -21.46
C ILE A 524 -24.07 31.89 -21.07
N SER A 525 -24.25 30.69 -21.60
CA SER A 525 -25.30 29.75 -21.26
C SER A 525 -24.80 28.65 -20.32
N ALA A 526 -25.72 28.05 -19.57
CA ALA A 526 -25.41 26.94 -18.68
C ALA A 526 -24.92 25.68 -19.43
N THR A 527 -25.13 25.59 -20.75
CA THR A 527 -24.71 24.44 -21.56
C THR A 527 -23.28 24.54 -22.08
N GLU A 528 -22.70 25.74 -22.09
CA GLU A 528 -21.28 25.96 -22.38
C GLU A 528 -20.39 25.68 -21.17
N LEU A 529 -20.97 25.64 -19.97
CA LEU A 529 -20.21 25.45 -18.73
C LEU A 529 -20.18 23.98 -18.28
N LYS A 530 -19.03 23.59 -17.73
CA LYS A 530 -18.86 22.34 -16.98
C LYS A 530 -18.08 22.61 -15.70
N LEU A 531 -18.63 22.22 -14.55
CA LEU A 531 -17.90 22.23 -13.28
C LEU A 531 -16.88 21.08 -13.29
N LEU A 532 -15.61 21.39 -13.09
CA LEU A 532 -14.51 20.42 -13.01
C LEU A 532 -14.07 20.15 -11.59
N ALA A 533 -14.07 21.15 -10.72
CA ALA A 533 -13.57 20.96 -9.35
C ALA A 533 -14.21 21.87 -8.31
N VAL A 534 -14.26 21.37 -7.08
CA VAL A 534 -14.44 22.18 -5.87
C VAL A 534 -13.23 22.00 -4.98
N VAL A 535 -12.59 23.12 -4.65
CA VAL A 535 -11.43 23.19 -3.78
C VAL A 535 -11.87 23.75 -2.44
N THR A 536 -11.49 23.06 -1.37
CA THR A 536 -11.56 23.55 0.01
C THR A 536 -10.15 23.82 0.49
N GLU A 537 -9.85 25.11 0.67
CA GLU A 537 -8.55 25.60 1.11
C GLU A 537 -8.42 25.47 2.64
N GLU A 538 -7.22 25.21 3.15
CA GLU A 538 -7.02 24.92 4.58
C GLU A 538 -7.07 26.16 5.50
N SER A 539 -6.59 27.30 5.00
CA SER A 539 -6.42 28.57 5.71
C SER A 539 -7.59 29.56 5.54
N GLY A 540 -8.57 29.23 4.71
CA GLY A 540 -9.66 30.08 4.23
C GLY A 540 -9.23 31.17 3.23
N GLY A 541 -8.11 30.95 2.55
CA GLY A 541 -7.55 31.80 1.52
C GLY A 541 -8.29 31.67 0.18
N ALA A 542 -8.41 32.78 -0.55
CA ALA A 542 -8.91 32.76 -1.92
C ALA A 542 -7.75 32.41 -2.87
N LEU A 543 -7.99 31.49 -3.80
CA LEU A 543 -7.03 31.17 -4.85
C LEU A 543 -6.74 32.42 -5.69
N VAL A 544 -5.47 32.58 -6.05
CA VAL A 544 -4.94 33.66 -6.90
C VAL A 544 -4.31 33.09 -8.15
N ALA A 545 -3.91 34.00 -9.04
CA ALA A 545 -3.24 33.64 -10.29
C ALA A 545 -1.93 32.87 -10.14
N ALA A 546 -1.30 32.87 -8.96
CA ALA A 546 -0.08 32.12 -8.71
C ALA A 546 -0.35 30.65 -8.33
N ASP A 547 -1.59 30.31 -7.98
CA ASP A 547 -1.97 28.96 -7.53
C ASP A 547 -2.43 28.08 -8.71
N ILE A 548 -2.38 28.63 -9.93
CA ILE A 548 -2.76 27.96 -11.17
C ILE A 548 -1.50 27.93 -12.05
N VAL A 549 -1.15 26.76 -12.60
CA VAL A 549 0.06 26.55 -13.41
C VAL A 549 -0.20 26.02 -14.80
#